data_AF-A0A7S2L9C3-F1
#
_entry.id   AF-A0A7S2L9C3-F1
#
_cell.length_a   1.000
_cell.length_b   1.000
_cell.length_c   1.000
_cell.angle_alpha   90.00
_cell.angle_beta   90.00
_cell.angle_gamma   90.00
#
_symmetry.space_group_name_H-M   'P 1'
#
loop_
_entity.id
_entity.type
_entity.pdbx_description
1 polymer ?
#
loop_
_entity_poly.entity_id
_entity_poly.type
_entity_poly.pdbx_seq_one_letter_code
_entity_poly.pdbx_strand_id
1 'polypeptide(L)'
;MCCRAHALQDGEEPQHQPHENPSLPPPTAAIEQHDKNSDLDSEILESDVAEELGFDDGDFGGIDELDFDLLEVKLTQHFNPTWFDRETGWRGQTYEESTEFCNKIDGYIPCPHYVYCPGDGKKVLGGRKEEGESWAAVVDGFNEWVQVGAGGECNLYSANEGETPGWGLTGDNNEEITRHIMCCKHQQDGEESNVESDTETVEEESVAETADIDDEGTNAEEPESSTMAQNENESSSMSIMEITTQNTFHPEWFDSRLGWLGGTYDEGKAFCESLPQANNGHWYLCPSQAYCPNGPRDKEPLYLQKDAFEGIQWAPISDKQNGWMMVGKMSQQVPHTCEEYFQINHHDPLWGLDGSSTDMKQHILCCNTPSGIYLSKSDEEDNIVPTNGGNPNKPNHDESALLGIFTPRWFSVTDGWNSGSHDDAIAFCEQHDGIHHNGKKMELCPYVAYCPEGPGTQPIDIGGHVDDNKEGQQWAPLFGQANHWVSISGEKACLAHLEVNGAEPSWGLDASNPDVKKHVLCCSPNQ
;
A
#
# COMPACT_ATOMS: atom_id res chain seq x y z
N MET A 1 -1.59 -40.16 72.64
CA MET A 1 -1.20 -39.25 73.75
C MET A 1 0.31 -39.17 73.80
N CYS A 2 0.86 -37.97 73.59
CA CYS A 2 2.11 -37.38 74.11
C CYS A 2 3.45 -38.16 73.92
N CYS A 3 4.60 -37.57 73.57
CA CYS A 3 5.02 -36.17 73.39
C CYS A 3 6.45 -36.12 72.79
N ARG A 4 6.73 -35.07 72.00
CA ARG A 4 7.95 -34.22 71.89
C ARG A 4 9.37 -34.77 71.62
N ALA A 5 9.89 -34.43 70.43
CA ALA A 5 10.84 -33.34 70.07
C ALA A 5 12.35 -33.32 70.45
N HIS A 6 13.13 -32.77 69.49
CA HIS A 6 14.54 -32.30 69.40
C HIS A 6 15.60 -33.33 68.95
N ALA A 7 16.61 -33.05 68.10
CA ALA A 7 17.00 -31.89 67.26
C ALA A 7 18.12 -32.31 66.26
N LEU A 8 18.17 -31.61 65.11
CA LEU A 8 19.29 -31.16 64.25
C LEU A 8 20.64 -31.91 64.21
N GLN A 9 21.11 -32.26 63.00
CA GLN A 9 22.45 -31.93 62.51
C GLN A 9 22.57 -32.03 60.98
N ASP A 10 23.40 -31.12 60.45
CA ASP A 10 23.62 -30.71 59.06
C ASP A 10 24.37 -31.75 58.17
N GLY A 11 24.21 -31.66 56.85
CA GLY A 11 25.02 -32.34 55.84
C GLY A 11 24.72 -31.77 54.45
N GLU A 12 25.55 -30.84 53.97
CA GLU A 12 26.66 -31.04 53.01
C GLU A 12 26.22 -30.94 51.53
N GLU A 13 26.68 -29.83 50.93
CA GLU A 13 26.54 -29.37 49.55
C GLU A 13 27.69 -29.93 48.69
N PRO A 14 27.45 -30.47 47.48
CA PRO A 14 28.53 -30.98 46.63
C PRO A 14 29.12 -29.89 45.73
N GLN A 15 30.44 -29.72 45.85
CA GLN A 15 31.29 -28.88 44.99
C GLN A 15 31.40 -29.46 43.58
N HIS A 16 31.06 -28.67 42.56
CA HIS A 16 31.44 -28.91 41.17
C HIS A 16 32.71 -28.12 40.82
N GLN A 17 33.72 -28.85 40.32
CA GLN A 17 34.99 -28.32 39.81
C GLN A 17 34.80 -27.62 38.45
N PRO A 18 35.60 -26.58 38.14
CA PRO A 18 35.59 -25.93 36.84
C PRO A 18 36.47 -26.68 35.83
N HIS A 19 35.93 -26.90 34.64
CA HIS A 19 36.71 -27.32 33.47
C HIS A 19 37.44 -26.11 32.88
N GLU A 20 38.78 -26.20 32.85
CA GLU A 20 39.65 -25.33 32.06
C GLU A 20 39.41 -25.56 30.56
N ASN A 21 39.29 -24.47 29.79
CA ASN A 21 39.36 -24.50 28.33
C ASN A 21 40.37 -23.45 27.84
N PRO A 22 41.11 -23.72 26.74
CA PRO A 22 42.35 -23.06 26.43
C PRO A 22 42.19 -21.72 25.74
N SER A 23 43.21 -20.89 25.97
CA SER A 23 43.45 -19.53 25.50
C SER A 23 43.47 -19.38 23.97
N LEU A 24 42.69 -18.42 23.47
CA LEU A 24 42.79 -17.84 22.13
C LEU A 24 43.70 -16.60 22.14
N PRO A 25 44.46 -16.33 21.05
CA PRO A 25 45.35 -15.17 20.94
C PRO A 25 44.57 -13.88 20.59
N PRO A 26 45.16 -12.68 20.82
CA PRO A 26 44.46 -11.40 20.70
C PRO A 26 44.34 -10.94 19.25
N PRO A 27 43.24 -10.27 18.84
CA PRO A 27 43.22 -9.58 17.57
C PRO A 27 43.96 -8.24 17.68
N THR A 28 44.69 -7.96 16.62
CA THR A 28 45.54 -6.81 16.40
C THR A 28 44.67 -5.61 16.00
N ALA A 29 45.04 -4.43 16.47
CA ALA A 29 44.41 -3.17 16.14
C ALA A 29 44.40 -2.90 14.62
N ALA A 30 43.24 -2.53 14.10
CA ALA A 30 43.11 -1.78 12.85
C ALA A 30 42.26 -0.54 13.12
N ILE A 31 42.83 0.59 12.72
CA ILE A 31 42.27 1.93 12.71
C ILE A 31 41.43 2.03 11.43
N GLU A 32 40.17 2.44 11.53
CA GLU A 32 39.46 3.00 10.38
C GLU A 32 38.47 4.07 10.86
N GLN A 33 38.44 5.15 10.10
CA GLN A 33 37.80 6.43 10.38
C GLN A 33 36.29 6.31 10.12
N HIS A 34 35.46 6.69 11.10
CA HIS A 34 34.06 6.99 10.85
C HIS A 34 33.95 8.43 10.34
N ASP A 35 33.74 8.56 9.03
CA ASP A 35 33.26 9.79 8.41
C ASP A 35 31.76 9.95 8.65
N LYS A 36 31.39 11.21 8.82
CA LYS A 36 30.02 11.72 8.92
C LYS A 36 29.40 11.72 7.52
N ASN A 37 28.20 11.17 7.36
CA ASN A 37 27.21 11.60 6.37
C ASN A 37 25.92 10.80 6.60
N SER A 38 24.95 11.44 7.24
CA SER A 38 23.57 10.97 7.39
C SER A 38 22.70 12.23 7.49
N ASP A 39 22.44 12.86 6.35
CA ASP A 39 21.54 14.00 6.17
C ASP A 39 21.31 14.10 4.65
N LEU A 40 20.33 13.38 4.08
CA LEU A 40 19.87 13.62 2.68
C LEU A 40 18.56 12.92 2.23
N ASP A 41 17.82 12.19 3.09
CA ASP A 41 16.66 11.38 2.65
C ASP A 41 15.26 11.94 3.04
N SER A 42 15.09 13.25 3.26
CA SER A 42 13.80 13.82 3.74
C SER A 42 13.09 14.84 2.83
N GLU A 43 13.55 15.09 1.60
CA GLU A 43 13.07 16.21 0.74
C GLU A 43 11.94 15.85 -0.27
N ILE A 44 11.43 14.61 -0.33
CA ILE A 44 10.68 14.11 -1.52
C ILE A 44 9.14 14.09 -1.37
N LEU A 45 8.57 14.23 -0.16
CA LEU A 45 7.11 14.22 0.06
C LEU A 45 6.45 15.62 0.04
N GLU A 46 7.21 16.67 -0.29
CA GLU A 46 6.77 18.08 -0.22
C GLU A 46 6.01 18.61 -1.43
N SER A 47 6.25 18.06 -2.62
CA SER A 47 5.86 18.70 -3.89
C SER A 47 4.36 18.61 -4.18
N ASP A 48 3.72 17.49 -3.86
CA ASP A 48 2.35 17.19 -4.31
C ASP A 48 1.29 18.03 -3.56
N VAL A 49 1.62 18.46 -2.34
CA VAL A 49 0.75 19.34 -1.54
C VAL A 49 0.91 20.80 -1.98
N ALA A 50 2.11 21.23 -2.40
CA ALA A 50 2.37 22.62 -2.79
C ALA A 50 1.54 23.07 -4.01
N GLU A 51 1.28 22.15 -4.95
CA GLU A 51 0.58 22.43 -6.21
C GLU A 51 -0.94 22.57 -6.05
N GLU A 52 -1.61 21.73 -5.24
CA GLU A 52 -3.03 21.89 -4.93
C GLU A 52 -3.33 23.23 -4.22
N LEU A 53 -2.32 23.79 -3.57
CA LEU A 53 -2.46 24.98 -2.76
C LEU A 53 -2.11 26.27 -3.53
N GLY A 54 -1.68 26.18 -4.79
CA GLY A 54 -1.51 27.33 -5.69
C GLY A 54 -0.38 28.29 -5.33
N PHE A 55 0.81 27.78 -5.00
CA PHE A 55 2.03 28.59 -4.98
C PHE A 55 2.58 28.84 -6.39
N ASP A 56 3.14 30.03 -6.65
CA ASP A 56 3.61 30.50 -7.97
C ASP A 56 5.15 30.59 -7.90
N ASP A 57 5.86 29.67 -8.56
CA ASP A 57 7.29 29.37 -8.35
C ASP A 57 8.27 30.34 -9.02
N GLY A 58 8.25 31.58 -8.52
CA GLY A 58 9.02 32.68 -9.08
C GLY A 58 10.23 33.17 -8.29
N ASP A 59 10.67 32.59 -7.16
CA ASP A 59 11.90 32.98 -6.44
C ASP A 59 12.27 32.06 -5.25
N PHE A 60 12.52 30.76 -5.45
CA PHE A 60 12.91 29.85 -4.35
C PHE A 60 14.44 29.82 -4.11
N GLY A 61 14.96 30.95 -3.65
CA GLY A 61 16.27 31.03 -3.00
C GLY A 61 16.14 30.84 -1.49
N GLY A 62 15.96 29.59 -1.04
CA GLY A 62 15.79 29.25 0.37
C GLY A 62 14.35 29.42 0.82
N ILE A 63 13.74 28.32 1.29
CA ILE A 63 12.45 28.35 1.95
C ILE A 63 12.66 29.09 3.28
N ASP A 64 12.50 30.41 3.27
CA ASP A 64 12.50 31.22 4.48
C ASP A 64 11.41 30.69 5.43
N GLU A 65 11.61 30.86 6.75
CA GLU A 65 10.69 30.48 7.83
C GLU A 65 9.21 30.89 7.59
N LEU A 66 9.00 31.86 6.69
CA LEU A 66 7.70 32.36 6.24
C LEU A 66 6.88 31.40 5.37
N ASP A 67 7.47 30.39 4.73
CA ASP A 67 6.73 29.45 3.87
C ASP A 67 6.08 28.31 4.66
N PHE A 68 6.74 27.88 5.75
CA PHE A 68 6.20 26.86 6.65
C PHE A 68 4.86 27.29 7.26
N ASP A 69 4.74 28.56 7.65
CA ASP A 69 3.49 29.12 8.20
C ASP A 69 2.34 29.02 7.18
N LEU A 70 2.63 29.22 5.89
CA LEU A 70 1.62 29.18 4.85
C LEU A 70 1.24 27.75 4.48
N LEU A 71 2.21 26.83 4.45
CA LEU A 71 1.95 25.39 4.30
C LEU A 71 1.12 24.84 5.47
N GLU A 72 1.42 25.24 6.71
CA GLU A 72 0.64 24.90 7.90
C GLU A 72 -0.81 25.37 7.79
N VAL A 73 -1.05 26.62 7.34
CA VAL A 73 -2.41 27.13 7.14
C VAL A 73 -3.19 26.28 6.14
N LYS A 74 -2.54 25.90 5.04
CA LYS A 74 -3.16 25.17 3.94
C LYS A 74 -3.47 23.71 4.32
N LEU A 75 -2.52 23.02 4.95
CA LEU A 75 -2.75 21.70 5.54
C LEU A 75 -3.83 21.73 6.60
N THR A 76 -3.88 22.80 7.41
CA THR A 76 -4.92 22.98 8.41
C THR A 76 -6.31 23.11 7.77
N GLN A 77 -6.42 23.81 6.64
CA GLN A 77 -7.67 23.95 5.91
C GLN A 77 -8.11 22.65 5.25
N HIS A 78 -7.17 21.90 4.67
CA HIS A 78 -7.45 20.73 3.86
C HIS A 78 -7.70 19.48 4.72
N PHE A 79 -6.87 19.23 5.73
CA PHE A 79 -6.93 18.02 6.56
C PHE A 79 -7.58 18.23 7.92
N ASN A 80 -7.77 19.48 8.35
CA ASN A 80 -8.21 19.83 9.70
C ASN A 80 -7.52 19.00 10.81
N PRO A 81 -6.17 18.96 10.82
CA PRO A 81 -5.38 18.15 11.71
C PRO A 81 -5.63 18.55 13.16
N THR A 82 -5.94 17.57 13.99
CA THR A 82 -6.20 17.79 15.42
C THR A 82 -5.32 16.88 16.26
N TRP A 83 -4.53 17.48 17.14
CA TRP A 83 -3.69 16.76 18.10
C TRP A 83 -4.51 16.27 19.28
N PHE A 84 -4.27 15.02 19.66
CA PHE A 84 -4.79 14.39 20.86
C PHE A 84 -3.66 13.78 21.68
N ASP A 85 -3.89 13.79 22.99
CA ASP A 85 -3.00 13.33 24.04
C ASP A 85 -3.81 12.67 25.16
N ARG A 86 -3.11 12.27 26.22
CA ARG A 86 -3.72 11.60 27.38
C ARG A 86 -4.75 12.47 28.12
N GLU A 87 -4.64 13.79 28.03
CA GLU A 87 -5.56 14.75 28.68
C GLU A 87 -6.82 14.99 27.85
N THR A 88 -6.70 14.92 26.53
CA THR A 88 -7.79 15.10 25.55
C THR A 88 -8.47 13.79 25.14
N GLY A 89 -8.02 12.65 25.68
CA GLY A 89 -8.72 11.37 25.64
C GLY A 89 -8.01 10.25 24.87
N TRP A 90 -6.90 10.54 24.21
CA TRP A 90 -6.09 9.52 23.54
C TRP A 90 -5.35 8.67 24.58
N ARG A 91 -5.71 7.38 24.68
CA ARG A 91 -5.10 6.40 25.62
C ARG A 91 -4.52 5.18 24.94
N GLY A 92 -4.55 5.13 23.60
CA GLY A 92 -4.05 3.98 22.88
C GLY A 92 -2.52 3.92 22.88
N GLN A 93 -2.07 2.70 22.62
CA GLN A 93 -0.69 2.23 22.57
C GLN A 93 -0.44 1.41 21.30
N THR A 94 -1.47 0.82 20.71
CA THR A 94 -1.34 0.09 19.44
C THR A 94 -1.75 0.93 18.24
N TYR A 95 -1.31 0.50 17.06
CA TYR A 95 -1.68 1.10 15.78
C TYR A 95 -3.18 0.95 15.52
N GLU A 96 -3.75 -0.19 15.90
CA GLU A 96 -5.19 -0.42 15.81
C GLU A 96 -5.97 0.55 16.70
N GLU A 97 -5.58 0.71 17.98
CA GLU A 97 -6.21 1.67 18.88
C GLU A 97 -6.14 3.10 18.34
N SER A 98 -5.05 3.45 17.64
CA SER A 98 -4.86 4.75 17.00
C SER A 98 -5.88 5.01 15.89
N THR A 99 -6.10 3.99 15.05
CA THR A 99 -7.05 4.02 13.95
C THR A 99 -8.49 4.08 14.49
N GLU A 100 -8.81 3.24 15.47
CA GLU A 100 -10.11 3.27 16.14
C GLU A 100 -10.39 4.61 16.82
N PHE A 101 -9.38 5.21 17.46
CA PHE A 101 -9.54 6.49 18.13
C PHE A 101 -9.87 7.61 17.15
N CYS A 102 -9.12 7.73 16.05
CA CYS A 102 -9.42 8.74 15.03
C CYS A 102 -10.78 8.47 14.36
N ASN A 103 -11.11 7.22 14.05
CA ASN A 103 -12.40 6.85 13.43
C ASN A 103 -13.63 7.12 14.31
N LYS A 104 -13.46 7.26 15.64
CA LYS A 104 -14.55 7.68 16.54
C LYS A 104 -14.94 9.15 16.34
N ILE A 105 -14.06 9.93 15.72
CA ILE A 105 -14.33 11.31 15.33
C ILE A 105 -14.85 11.25 13.89
N ASP A 106 -16.05 11.76 13.68
CA ASP A 106 -16.78 11.58 12.42
C ASP A 106 -15.97 12.07 11.20
N GLY A 107 -15.62 11.12 10.33
CA GLY A 107 -14.83 11.34 9.13
C GLY A 107 -13.33 11.57 9.35
N TYR A 108 -12.76 11.17 10.49
CA TYR A 108 -11.32 11.30 10.76
C TYR A 108 -10.60 9.96 10.71
N ILE A 109 -9.33 10.02 10.30
CA ILE A 109 -8.36 8.92 10.27
C ILE A 109 -7.04 9.39 10.89
N PRO A 110 -6.09 8.51 11.25
CA PRO A 110 -4.72 8.94 11.53
C PRO A 110 -4.20 9.79 10.38
N CYS A 111 -3.53 10.90 10.69
CA CYS A 111 -2.99 11.76 9.66
C CYS A 111 -1.91 11.03 8.84
N PRO A 112 -1.78 11.33 7.54
CA PRO A 112 -0.65 10.86 6.77
C PRO A 112 0.64 11.56 7.22
N HIS A 113 1.78 10.93 6.94
CA HIS A 113 3.11 11.35 7.37
C HIS A 113 3.43 12.79 6.96
N TYR A 114 3.11 13.18 5.73
CA TYR A 114 3.36 14.53 5.23
C TYR A 114 2.56 15.62 5.95
N VAL A 115 1.46 15.28 6.65
CA VAL A 115 0.72 16.24 7.48
C VAL A 115 1.36 16.40 8.85
N TYR A 116 1.92 15.33 9.42
CA TYR A 116 2.73 15.44 10.63
C TYR A 116 3.97 16.27 10.39
N CYS A 117 4.57 16.12 9.21
CA CYS A 117 5.90 16.59 8.89
C CYS A 117 5.92 17.32 7.54
N PRO A 118 5.29 18.50 7.48
CA PRO A 118 5.20 19.25 6.23
C PRO A 118 6.50 19.97 5.91
N GLY A 119 6.73 20.24 4.62
CA GLY A 119 8.00 20.80 4.19
C GLY A 119 9.11 19.74 4.31
N ASP A 120 10.34 20.17 4.57
CA ASP A 120 11.61 19.39 4.56
C ASP A 120 11.69 18.15 5.43
N GLY A 121 10.56 17.76 6.03
CA GLY A 121 10.44 16.61 6.89
C GLY A 121 11.25 16.80 8.16
N LYS A 122 11.55 18.04 8.58
CA LYS A 122 12.34 18.30 9.82
C LYS A 122 11.52 18.90 10.94
N LYS A 123 10.32 19.42 10.65
CA LYS A 123 9.46 20.08 11.64
C LYS A 123 8.12 19.39 11.75
N VAL A 124 7.79 19.02 12.98
CA VAL A 124 6.46 18.49 13.32
C VAL A 124 5.44 19.63 13.32
N LEU A 125 4.31 19.45 12.64
CA LEU A 125 3.20 20.38 12.63
C LEU A 125 2.66 20.63 14.05
N GLY A 126 2.62 21.90 14.48
CA GLY A 126 2.31 22.27 15.86
C GLY A 126 3.44 21.97 16.86
N GLY A 127 4.67 21.79 16.38
CA GLY A 127 5.89 21.64 17.17
C GLY A 127 6.12 20.27 17.78
N ARG A 128 7.36 20.05 18.25
CA ARG A 128 7.79 18.87 19.00
C ARG A 128 6.89 18.64 20.21
N LYS A 129 6.48 17.38 20.43
CA LYS A 129 5.53 17.04 21.50
C LYS A 129 6.16 16.69 22.84
N GLU A 130 7.34 16.09 22.84
CA GLU A 130 8.05 15.68 24.06
C GLU A 130 9.55 15.94 23.94
N GLU A 131 10.21 16.09 25.09
CA GLU A 131 11.67 16.21 25.18
C GLU A 131 12.40 14.87 24.99
N GLY A 132 11.66 13.77 24.96
CA GLY A 132 12.14 12.42 24.65
C GLY A 132 11.49 11.84 23.39
N GLU A 133 11.68 10.54 23.17
CA GLU A 133 11.06 9.82 22.07
C GLU A 133 9.53 9.87 22.19
N SER A 134 8.87 10.18 21.09
CA SER A 134 7.43 10.05 20.98
C SER A 134 7.08 9.70 19.56
N TRP A 135 6.20 8.73 19.39
CA TRP A 135 5.78 8.17 18.11
C TRP A 135 4.27 8.33 17.96
N ALA A 136 3.84 8.74 16.77
CA ALA A 136 2.44 8.86 16.41
C ALA A 136 2.16 7.98 15.18
N ALA A 137 1.02 7.31 15.16
CA ALA A 137 0.65 6.45 14.04
C ALA A 137 0.29 7.27 12.79
N VAL A 138 0.67 6.75 11.62
CA VAL A 138 0.38 7.35 10.31
C VAL A 138 -0.43 6.40 9.42
N VAL A 139 -1.21 6.93 8.48
CA VAL A 139 -2.06 6.10 7.60
C VAL A 139 -1.32 5.52 6.39
N ASP A 140 -0.10 5.99 6.12
CA ASP A 140 0.71 5.67 4.94
C ASP A 140 1.11 4.18 4.86
N GLY A 141 1.09 3.47 5.99
CA GLY A 141 1.43 2.05 6.05
C GLY A 141 0.85 1.36 7.28
N PHE A 142 0.64 0.05 7.19
CA PHE A 142 0.18 -0.75 8.31
C PHE A 142 1.22 -0.77 9.43
N ASN A 143 0.80 -0.43 10.65
CA ASN A 143 1.69 -0.35 11.81
C ASN A 143 2.89 0.59 11.58
N GLU A 144 2.69 1.64 10.79
CA GLU A 144 3.70 2.66 10.55
C GLU A 144 3.58 3.81 11.56
N TRP A 145 4.73 4.35 11.98
CA TRP A 145 4.80 5.38 13.03
C TRP A 145 5.81 6.46 12.67
N VAL A 146 5.46 7.71 12.91
CA VAL A 146 6.34 8.86 12.74
C VAL A 146 6.82 9.38 14.09
N GLN A 147 8.11 9.71 14.19
CA GLN A 147 8.68 10.30 15.40
C GLN A 147 8.26 11.78 15.53
N VAL A 148 7.57 12.12 16.60
CA VAL A 148 7.07 13.48 16.90
C VAL A 148 7.70 14.10 18.15
N GLY A 149 8.57 13.34 18.84
CA GLY A 149 9.39 13.75 19.97
C GLY A 149 10.84 14.10 19.59
N ALA A 150 11.71 14.26 20.58
CA ALA A 150 13.14 14.52 20.32
C ALA A 150 13.88 13.24 19.87
N GLY A 151 14.84 13.39 18.95
CA GLY A 151 15.76 12.31 18.58
C GLY A 151 15.65 11.80 17.15
N GLY A 152 15.08 12.59 16.23
CA GLY A 152 14.87 12.22 14.84
C GLY A 152 13.44 12.52 14.44
N GLU A 153 13.00 13.76 14.67
CA GLU A 153 11.68 14.24 14.28
C GLU A 153 11.40 13.84 12.84
N CYS A 154 10.16 13.44 12.58
CA CYS A 154 9.64 13.14 11.26
C CYS A 154 10.22 11.91 10.56
N ASN A 155 11.11 11.16 11.18
CA ASN A 155 11.49 9.87 10.65
C ASN A 155 10.37 8.84 10.84
N LEU A 156 10.10 8.06 9.81
CA LEU A 156 9.29 6.86 9.92
C LEU A 156 10.07 5.77 10.66
N TYR A 157 9.38 4.99 11.47
CA TYR A 157 10.00 3.92 12.26
C TYR A 157 10.63 2.88 11.33
N SER A 158 9.90 2.45 10.30
CA SER A 158 10.40 1.48 9.33
C SER A 158 11.61 1.98 8.54
N ALA A 159 11.68 3.28 8.24
CA ALA A 159 12.82 3.88 7.56
C ALA A 159 14.09 3.83 8.44
N ASN A 160 13.95 4.05 9.75
CA ASN A 160 15.08 4.00 10.69
C ASN A 160 15.51 2.56 11.02
N GLU A 161 14.56 1.66 11.25
CA GLU A 161 14.83 0.33 11.81
C GLU A 161 14.79 -0.80 10.76
N GLY A 162 14.28 -0.52 9.55
CA GLY A 162 14.11 -1.49 8.46
C GLY A 162 12.89 -2.40 8.58
N GLU A 163 12.08 -2.22 9.64
CA GLU A 163 10.86 -2.98 9.92
C GLU A 163 9.87 -2.15 10.76
N THR A 164 8.59 -2.51 10.76
CA THR A 164 7.58 -1.86 11.62
C THR A 164 7.72 -2.30 13.08
N PRO A 165 7.40 -1.45 14.08
CA PRO A 165 7.62 -1.77 15.48
C PRO A 165 6.69 -2.88 15.98
N GLY A 166 7.26 -3.93 16.59
CA GLY A 166 6.46 -4.99 17.22
C GLY A 166 5.54 -4.49 18.36
N TRP A 167 5.97 -3.47 19.11
CA TRP A 167 5.16 -2.84 20.15
C TRP A 167 3.93 -2.11 19.61
N GLY A 168 3.94 -1.69 18.34
CA GLY A 168 2.79 -1.05 17.71
C GLY A 168 1.63 -2.01 17.50
N LEU A 169 1.88 -3.32 17.53
CA LEU A 169 0.85 -4.36 17.49
C LEU A 169 0.44 -4.81 18.89
N THR A 170 1.40 -4.94 19.81
CA THR A 170 1.12 -5.53 21.14
C THR A 170 0.73 -4.51 22.21
N GLY A 171 1.18 -3.26 22.07
CA GLY A 171 1.03 -2.22 23.09
C GLY A 171 1.89 -2.46 24.34
N ASP A 172 2.93 -3.30 24.24
CA ASP A 172 3.76 -3.65 25.38
C ASP A 172 4.85 -2.60 25.65
N ASN A 173 4.83 -2.02 26.85
CA ASN A 173 5.87 -1.11 27.38
C ASN A 173 6.13 0.15 26.52
N ASN A 174 5.15 0.61 25.74
CA ASN A 174 5.28 1.76 24.85
C ASN A 174 4.34 2.92 25.21
N GLU A 175 3.66 2.87 26.36
CA GLU A 175 2.72 3.91 26.80
C GLU A 175 3.35 5.31 26.80
N GLU A 176 4.61 5.39 27.23
CA GLU A 176 5.34 6.66 27.38
C GLU A 176 5.74 7.28 26.04
N ILE A 177 5.91 6.48 24.99
CA ILE A 177 6.32 6.97 23.67
C ILE A 177 5.12 7.19 22.74
N THR A 178 3.98 6.54 22.97
CA THR A 178 2.76 6.65 22.13
C THR A 178 1.74 7.67 22.65
N ARG A 179 2.19 8.70 23.38
CA ARG A 179 1.31 9.61 24.12
C ARG A 179 0.56 10.63 23.26
N HIS A 180 0.93 10.77 22.00
CA HIS A 180 0.40 11.77 21.09
C HIS A 180 -0.06 11.12 19.79
N ILE A 181 -1.16 11.62 19.25
CA ILE A 181 -1.68 11.24 17.93
C ILE A 181 -2.29 12.47 17.26
N MET A 182 -2.16 12.56 15.95
CA MET A 182 -2.88 13.55 15.14
C MET A 182 -3.89 12.83 14.27
N CYS A 183 -5.15 13.27 14.34
CA CYS A 183 -6.21 12.78 13.47
C CYS A 183 -6.56 13.85 12.42
N CYS A 184 -6.79 13.41 11.19
CA CYS A 184 -7.10 14.23 10.02
C CYS A 184 -8.43 13.82 9.42
N LYS A 185 -9.19 14.79 8.90
CA LYS A 185 -10.43 14.54 8.18
C LYS A 185 -10.11 13.83 6.86
N HIS A 186 -10.74 12.69 6.61
CA HIS A 186 -10.65 11.96 5.36
C HIS A 186 -11.32 12.78 4.26
N GLN A 187 -10.55 13.15 3.24
CA GLN A 187 -11.07 13.73 2.02
C GLN A 187 -11.86 12.63 1.30
N GLN A 188 -13.18 12.62 1.49
CA GLN A 188 -14.03 11.92 0.54
C GLN A 188 -14.00 12.75 -0.73
N ASP A 189 -13.22 12.30 -1.73
CA ASP A 189 -13.13 12.94 -3.03
C ASP A 189 -14.54 13.28 -3.51
N GLY A 190 -14.80 14.58 -3.68
CA GLY A 190 -16.12 15.16 -3.58
C GLY A 190 -17.18 14.56 -4.51
N GLU A 191 -17.98 13.64 -3.97
CA GLU A 191 -19.43 13.73 -4.21
C GLU A 191 -19.93 14.96 -3.46
N GLU A 192 -19.92 16.11 -4.13
CA GLU A 192 -20.74 17.25 -3.73
C GLU A 192 -22.21 16.78 -3.71
N SER A 193 -22.64 16.25 -2.56
CA SER A 193 -24.06 16.04 -2.30
C SER A 193 -24.68 17.43 -2.20
N ASN A 194 -25.13 17.93 -3.34
CA ASN A 194 -25.95 19.13 -3.47
C ASN A 194 -27.35 18.79 -2.91
N VAL A 195 -27.42 18.52 -1.61
CA VAL A 195 -28.68 18.38 -0.86
C VAL A 195 -28.92 19.73 -0.21
N GLU A 196 -29.55 20.59 -1.00
CA GLU A 196 -30.19 21.83 -0.58
C GLU A 196 -31.21 21.47 0.51
N SER A 197 -30.80 21.58 1.78
CA SER A 197 -31.64 21.41 2.95
C SER A 197 -32.46 22.69 3.17
N ASP A 198 -33.52 22.84 2.39
CA ASP A 198 -34.64 23.72 2.75
C ASP A 198 -35.42 23.07 3.90
N THR A 199 -35.05 23.41 5.14
CA THR A 199 -35.90 23.18 6.31
C THR A 199 -36.77 24.41 6.53
N GLU A 200 -37.93 24.42 5.89
CA GLU A 200 -39.02 25.31 6.27
C GLU A 200 -39.59 24.87 7.63
N THR A 201 -39.51 25.80 8.58
CA THR A 201 -40.13 25.75 9.90
C THR A 201 -41.65 25.82 9.79
N VAL A 202 -42.36 24.82 10.31
CA VAL A 202 -43.78 24.96 10.68
C VAL A 202 -43.95 24.49 12.13
N GLU A 203 -44.26 25.48 12.97
CA GLU A 203 -44.71 25.32 14.35
C GLU A 203 -46.19 24.90 14.44
N GLU A 204 -46.51 24.26 15.57
CA GLU A 204 -47.83 24.14 16.23
C GLU A 204 -48.91 23.27 15.51
N GLU A 205 -49.74 22.46 16.17
CA GLU A 205 -50.35 22.59 17.50
C GLU A 205 -50.97 21.24 17.97
N SER A 206 -51.32 21.21 19.26
CA SER A 206 -52.03 20.22 20.09
C SER A 206 -53.19 19.39 19.50
N VAL A 207 -53.50 18.23 20.11
CA VAL A 207 -54.77 17.93 20.86
C VAL A 207 -54.64 16.59 21.62
N ALA A 208 -55.13 16.58 22.86
CA ALA A 208 -55.33 15.43 23.74
C ALA A 208 -56.78 14.90 23.67
N GLU A 209 -57.00 13.59 23.82
CA GLU A 209 -58.09 12.89 24.58
C GLU A 209 -58.11 11.39 24.22
N THR A 210 -57.74 10.50 25.17
CA THR A 210 -58.60 9.61 25.99
C THR A 210 -59.48 8.60 25.23
N ALA A 211 -59.31 7.30 25.52
CA ALA A 211 -60.38 6.42 26.01
C ALA A 211 -59.82 5.04 26.41
N ASP A 212 -60.22 4.63 27.62
CA ASP A 212 -60.04 3.32 28.24
C ASP A 212 -60.72 2.19 27.45
N ILE A 213 -60.07 1.01 27.40
CA ILE A 213 -60.75 -0.29 27.37
C ILE A 213 -59.96 -1.27 28.24
N ASP A 214 -60.51 -1.54 29.43
CA ASP A 214 -60.24 -2.73 30.22
C ASP A 214 -60.84 -3.96 29.49
N ASP A 215 -60.07 -5.05 29.33
CA ASP A 215 -60.67 -6.39 29.32
C ASP A 215 -59.72 -7.41 29.95
N GLU A 216 -60.23 -8.05 31.01
CA GLU A 216 -59.63 -9.15 31.75
C GLU A 216 -59.68 -10.45 30.93
N GLY A 217 -58.63 -11.29 30.99
CA GLY A 217 -58.84 -12.70 30.65
C GLY A 217 -57.65 -13.60 30.35
N THR A 218 -57.02 -14.10 31.42
CA THR A 218 -56.59 -15.51 31.61
C THR A 218 -55.46 -16.15 30.77
N ASN A 219 -54.35 -16.43 31.48
CA ASN A 219 -53.50 -17.63 31.50
C ASN A 219 -53.40 -18.54 30.26
N ALA A 220 -52.18 -18.70 29.74
CA ALA A 220 -51.52 -20.00 29.59
C ALA A 220 -50.01 -19.83 29.25
N GLU A 221 -49.25 -20.84 29.65
CA GLU A 221 -47.79 -20.99 29.64
C GLU A 221 -47.10 -20.88 28.26
N GLU A 222 -45.79 -20.55 28.31
CA GLU A 222 -44.69 -20.75 27.35
C GLU A 222 -44.85 -21.88 26.29
N PRO A 223 -44.14 -21.83 25.13
CA PRO A 223 -42.74 -21.43 25.01
C PRO A 223 -42.35 -20.59 23.78
N GLU A 224 -41.10 -20.13 23.85
CA GLU A 224 -40.34 -19.33 22.89
C GLU A 224 -40.45 -19.83 21.44
N SER A 225 -40.74 -18.90 20.52
CA SER A 225 -40.68 -19.13 19.09
C SER A 225 -40.26 -17.84 18.37
N SER A 226 -39.20 -17.99 17.58
CA SER A 226 -38.47 -17.01 16.78
C SER A 226 -39.25 -15.82 16.23
N THR A 227 -38.82 -14.61 16.58
CA THR A 227 -38.93 -13.43 15.72
C THR A 227 -37.71 -13.38 14.80
N MET A 228 -37.89 -13.84 13.55
CA MET A 228 -36.98 -13.48 12.46
C MET A 228 -37.21 -12.01 12.13
N ALA A 229 -36.32 -11.15 12.61
CA ALA A 229 -36.18 -9.79 12.09
C ALA A 229 -35.40 -9.88 10.78
N GLN A 230 -36.12 -9.75 9.66
CA GLN A 230 -35.54 -9.39 8.39
C GLN A 230 -35.06 -7.94 8.50
N ASN A 231 -33.74 -7.74 8.54
CA ASN A 231 -33.13 -6.46 8.26
C ASN A 231 -32.09 -6.70 7.15
N GLU A 232 -32.62 -6.96 5.95
CA GLU A 232 -31.87 -7.05 4.71
C GLU A 232 -32.06 -5.71 4.00
N ASN A 233 -31.07 -4.80 4.08
CA ASN A 233 -30.55 -4.03 2.94
C ASN A 233 -29.42 -3.06 3.34
N GLU A 234 -28.47 -3.47 4.18
CA GLU A 234 -27.15 -2.83 4.16
C GLU A 234 -26.41 -3.40 2.94
N SER A 235 -26.60 -2.72 1.80
CA SER A 235 -25.74 -2.90 0.64
C SER A 235 -24.36 -2.39 1.04
N SER A 236 -23.53 -3.25 1.62
CA SER A 236 -22.17 -2.92 2.00
C SER A 236 -21.43 -2.37 0.78
N SER A 237 -21.15 -1.07 0.78
CA SER A 237 -20.36 -0.45 -0.28
C SER A 237 -18.94 -1.00 -0.19
N MET A 238 -18.41 -1.51 -1.30
CA MET A 238 -17.00 -1.89 -1.40
C MET A 238 -16.11 -0.71 -0.99
N SER A 239 -14.99 -0.99 -0.32
CA SER A 239 -14.00 0.06 -0.05
C SER A 239 -13.36 0.55 -1.36
N ILE A 240 -12.75 1.74 -1.33
CA ILE A 240 -12.01 2.27 -2.49
C ILE A 240 -10.93 1.28 -2.95
N MET A 241 -10.21 0.66 -2.00
CA MET A 241 -9.20 -0.35 -2.31
C MET A 241 -9.80 -1.59 -2.96
N GLU A 242 -10.99 -2.03 -2.53
CA GLU A 242 -11.70 -3.15 -3.16
C GLU A 242 -12.15 -2.82 -4.58
N ILE A 243 -12.63 -1.60 -4.83
CA ILE A 243 -13.01 -1.12 -6.16
C ILE A 243 -11.78 -1.10 -7.08
N THR A 244 -10.66 -0.54 -6.62
CA THR A 244 -9.40 -0.51 -7.37
C THR A 244 -8.91 -1.93 -7.66
N THR A 245 -8.95 -2.83 -6.69
CA THR A 245 -8.59 -4.24 -6.87
C THR A 245 -9.51 -4.96 -7.85
N GLN A 246 -10.82 -4.73 -7.79
CA GLN A 246 -11.80 -5.30 -8.72
C GLN A 246 -11.52 -4.87 -10.16
N ASN A 247 -11.26 -3.58 -10.37
CA ASN A 247 -11.03 -2.98 -11.68
C ASN A 247 -9.66 -3.37 -12.26
N THR A 248 -8.66 -3.53 -11.40
CA THR A 248 -7.28 -3.84 -11.83
C THR A 248 -7.10 -5.33 -12.10
N PHE A 249 -7.53 -6.18 -11.17
CA PHE A 249 -7.16 -7.59 -11.17
C PHE A 249 -8.29 -8.55 -11.56
N HIS A 250 -9.53 -8.06 -11.56
CA HIS A 250 -10.75 -8.88 -11.75
C HIS A 250 -10.69 -10.22 -11.00
N PRO A 251 -10.42 -10.21 -9.69
CA PRO A 251 -10.14 -11.43 -8.95
C PRO A 251 -11.42 -12.26 -8.72
N GLU A 252 -11.29 -13.58 -8.83
CA GLU A 252 -12.38 -14.53 -8.62
C GLU A 252 -11.90 -15.70 -7.74
N TRP A 253 -12.75 -16.08 -6.77
CA TRP A 253 -12.47 -17.15 -5.82
C TRP A 253 -12.87 -18.52 -6.37
N PHE A 254 -11.96 -19.49 -6.29
CA PHE A 254 -12.19 -20.88 -6.65
C PHE A 254 -11.98 -21.80 -5.44
N ASP A 255 -12.69 -22.92 -5.43
CA ASP A 255 -12.60 -23.96 -4.42
C ASP A 255 -12.70 -25.37 -5.04
N SER A 256 -12.73 -26.41 -4.18
CA SER A 256 -12.85 -27.82 -4.62
C SER A 256 -14.09 -28.14 -5.46
N ARG A 257 -15.18 -27.38 -5.31
CA ARG A 257 -16.39 -27.55 -6.14
C ARG A 257 -16.21 -26.98 -7.53
N LEU A 258 -15.29 -26.02 -7.67
CA LEU A 258 -14.91 -25.39 -8.94
C LEU A 258 -13.61 -25.98 -9.54
N GLY A 259 -13.10 -27.08 -8.97
CA GLY A 259 -12.00 -27.86 -9.51
C GLY A 259 -10.64 -27.65 -8.85
N TRP A 260 -10.52 -26.74 -7.89
CA TRP A 260 -9.27 -26.51 -7.16
C TRP A 260 -9.10 -27.48 -5.99
N LEU A 261 -8.09 -28.35 -6.03
CA LEU A 261 -7.92 -29.43 -5.04
C LEU A 261 -6.85 -29.18 -3.97
N GLY A 262 -6.25 -27.98 -3.92
CA GLY A 262 -5.21 -27.64 -2.95
C GLY A 262 -3.83 -28.25 -3.24
N GLY A 263 -3.41 -28.24 -4.51
CA GLY A 263 -2.19 -28.84 -5.02
C GLY A 263 -0.88 -28.14 -4.64
N THR A 264 0.16 -28.34 -5.45
CA THR A 264 1.42 -27.55 -5.39
C THR A 264 1.19 -26.11 -5.85
N TYR A 265 2.19 -25.26 -5.66
CA TYR A 265 2.21 -23.90 -6.20
C TYR A 265 2.08 -23.90 -7.72
N ASP A 266 2.86 -24.74 -8.42
CA ASP A 266 2.84 -24.85 -9.87
C ASP A 266 1.50 -25.41 -10.38
N GLU A 267 0.86 -26.32 -9.62
CA GLU A 267 -0.49 -26.78 -9.91
C GLU A 267 -1.55 -25.67 -9.71
N GLY A 268 -1.37 -24.79 -8.72
CA GLY A 268 -2.21 -23.60 -8.52
C GLY A 268 -2.10 -22.61 -9.67
N LYS A 269 -0.86 -22.34 -10.12
CA LYS A 269 -0.60 -21.54 -11.30
C LYS A 269 -1.27 -22.15 -12.54
N ALA A 270 -1.00 -23.43 -12.82
CA ALA A 270 -1.59 -24.14 -13.95
C ALA A 270 -3.12 -24.21 -13.87
N PHE A 271 -3.70 -24.29 -12.66
CA PHE A 271 -5.15 -24.24 -12.46
C PHE A 271 -5.72 -22.91 -12.94
N CYS A 272 -5.19 -21.77 -12.48
CA CYS A 272 -5.66 -20.46 -12.93
C CYS A 272 -5.50 -20.31 -14.46
N GLU A 273 -4.34 -20.67 -15.01
CA GLU A 273 -4.07 -20.59 -16.45
C GLU A 273 -4.99 -21.49 -17.31
N SER A 274 -5.55 -22.56 -16.71
CA SER A 274 -6.48 -23.47 -17.39
C SER A 274 -7.92 -22.96 -17.47
N LEU A 275 -8.26 -21.90 -16.74
CA LEU A 275 -9.61 -21.34 -16.71
C LEU A 275 -10.01 -20.78 -18.09
N PRO A 276 -11.29 -20.89 -18.48
CA PRO A 276 -11.74 -20.37 -19.75
C PRO A 276 -11.53 -18.85 -19.81
N GLN A 277 -10.86 -18.40 -20.88
CA GLN A 277 -10.58 -17.00 -21.13
C GLN A 277 -11.90 -16.21 -21.24
N ALA A 278 -12.15 -15.32 -20.29
CA ALA A 278 -13.23 -14.34 -20.40
C ALA A 278 -12.69 -13.11 -21.14
N ASN A 279 -13.38 -12.67 -22.21
CA ASN A 279 -13.02 -11.46 -22.96
C ASN A 279 -11.56 -11.47 -23.48
N ASN A 280 -11.14 -12.60 -24.04
CA ASN A 280 -9.77 -12.89 -24.47
C ASN A 280 -8.73 -12.97 -23.34
N GLY A 281 -9.04 -12.56 -22.10
CA GLY A 281 -8.13 -12.45 -20.95
C GLY A 281 -7.37 -13.71 -20.56
N HIS A 282 -6.22 -13.56 -19.94
CA HIS A 282 -5.44 -14.66 -19.35
C HIS A 282 -5.63 -14.67 -17.84
N TRP A 283 -5.94 -15.85 -17.30
CA TRP A 283 -6.07 -16.06 -15.88
C TRP A 283 -4.72 -16.43 -15.26
N TYR A 284 -4.38 -15.84 -14.11
CA TYR A 284 -3.14 -16.07 -13.39
C TYR A 284 -3.38 -16.05 -11.88
N LEU A 285 -2.37 -16.43 -11.09
CA LEU A 285 -2.44 -16.30 -9.63
C LEU A 285 -2.59 -14.82 -9.26
N CYS A 286 -3.48 -14.51 -8.33
CA CYS A 286 -3.59 -13.14 -7.84
C CYS A 286 -2.37 -12.70 -7.00
N PRO A 287 -2.01 -11.40 -7.03
CA PRO A 287 -1.04 -10.86 -6.10
C PRO A 287 -1.64 -10.67 -4.70
N SER A 288 -0.78 -10.56 -3.69
CA SER A 288 -1.11 -10.32 -2.27
C SER A 288 -2.15 -9.21 -2.07
N GLN A 289 -1.95 -8.06 -2.71
CA GLN A 289 -2.87 -6.90 -2.69
C GLN A 289 -4.29 -7.22 -3.18
N ALA A 290 -4.45 -8.21 -4.07
CA ALA A 290 -5.75 -8.60 -4.58
C ALA A 290 -6.50 -9.52 -3.61
N TYR A 291 -5.79 -10.28 -2.78
CA TYR A 291 -6.40 -11.07 -1.71
C TYR A 291 -6.89 -10.19 -0.57
N CYS A 292 -6.08 -9.18 -0.19
CA CYS A 292 -6.25 -8.40 1.02
C CYS A 292 -6.16 -6.89 0.75
N PRO A 293 -7.11 -6.33 -0.03
CA PRO A 293 -7.07 -4.92 -0.44
C PRO A 293 -7.12 -3.95 0.74
N ASN A 294 -7.69 -4.37 1.87
CA ASN A 294 -7.84 -3.56 3.08
C ASN A 294 -6.81 -3.89 4.17
N GLY A 295 -5.86 -4.78 3.88
CA GLY A 295 -4.90 -5.32 4.86
C GLY A 295 -5.52 -6.32 5.85
N PRO A 296 -4.76 -6.73 6.89
CA PRO A 296 -5.20 -7.66 7.93
C PRO A 296 -6.17 -6.95 8.89
N ARG A 297 -7.45 -6.82 8.51
CA ARG A 297 -8.51 -6.30 9.41
C ARG A 297 -9.25 -7.44 10.09
N ASP A 298 -9.69 -7.21 11.33
CA ASP A 298 -10.34 -8.22 12.17
C ASP A 298 -11.74 -8.68 11.69
N LYS A 299 -12.32 -7.98 10.71
CA LYS A 299 -13.59 -8.35 10.07
C LYS A 299 -13.44 -8.29 8.55
N GLU A 300 -13.85 -9.37 7.88
CA GLU A 300 -13.91 -9.42 6.41
C GLU A 300 -12.61 -9.00 5.68
N PRO A 301 -11.44 -9.53 6.08
CA PRO A 301 -10.14 -9.09 5.57
C PRO A 301 -9.90 -9.42 4.08
N LEU A 302 -10.66 -10.37 3.53
CA LEU A 302 -10.47 -10.83 2.18
C LEU A 302 -11.32 -10.01 1.20
N TYR A 303 -10.84 -9.95 -0.04
CA TYR A 303 -11.53 -9.35 -1.17
C TYR A 303 -13.04 -9.68 -1.25
N LEU A 304 -13.86 -8.64 -1.51
CA LEU A 304 -15.34 -8.62 -1.46
C LEU A 304 -15.90 -8.79 -0.06
N GLN A 305 -15.26 -8.15 0.91
CA GLN A 305 -15.64 -8.19 2.32
C GLN A 305 -15.91 -9.63 2.76
N LYS A 306 -15.01 -10.54 2.38
CA LYS A 306 -15.09 -11.94 2.75
C LYS A 306 -14.41 -12.14 4.08
N ASP A 307 -15.12 -12.78 5.00
CA ASP A 307 -14.50 -13.31 6.21
C ASP A 307 -13.39 -14.29 5.88
N ALA A 308 -12.37 -14.30 6.75
CA ALA A 308 -11.33 -15.32 6.74
C ALA A 308 -11.96 -16.72 6.81
N PHE A 309 -11.45 -17.64 5.99
CA PHE A 309 -11.93 -19.02 5.97
C PHE A 309 -11.67 -19.71 7.31
N GLU A 310 -12.52 -20.70 7.63
CA GLU A 310 -12.40 -21.42 8.90
C GLU A 310 -11.14 -22.32 8.93
N GLY A 311 -10.39 -22.21 10.03
CA GLY A 311 -9.13 -22.93 10.23
C GLY A 311 -7.98 -22.41 9.37
N ILE A 312 -6.85 -23.11 9.41
CA ILE A 312 -5.65 -22.76 8.65
C ILE A 312 -5.94 -22.98 7.17
N GLN A 313 -5.93 -21.90 6.38
CA GLN A 313 -6.09 -21.95 4.93
C GLN A 313 -5.04 -21.04 4.27
N TRP A 314 -4.39 -21.57 3.24
CA TRP A 314 -3.36 -20.91 2.47
C TRP A 314 -3.74 -20.88 1.00
N ALA A 315 -3.52 -19.75 0.34
CA ALA A 315 -3.73 -19.58 -1.09
C ALA A 315 -2.43 -19.14 -1.78
N PRO A 316 -2.10 -19.67 -2.97
CA PRO A 316 -0.88 -19.30 -3.68
C PRO A 316 -1.00 -17.88 -4.27
N ILE A 317 0.11 -17.11 -4.24
CA ILE A 317 0.17 -15.72 -4.74
C ILE A 317 1.20 -15.56 -5.87
N SER A 318 1.02 -14.54 -6.72
CA SER A 318 1.94 -14.28 -7.84
C SER A 318 3.20 -13.50 -7.47
N ASP A 319 3.24 -12.87 -6.29
CA ASP A 319 4.30 -11.95 -5.87
C ASP A 319 5.67 -12.66 -5.78
N LYS A 320 5.66 -13.97 -5.50
CA LYS A 320 6.86 -14.79 -5.34
C LYS A 320 6.61 -16.24 -5.75
N GLN A 321 7.61 -16.89 -6.35
CA GLN A 321 7.58 -18.34 -6.59
C GLN A 321 7.43 -19.09 -5.26
N ASN A 322 6.44 -19.98 -5.18
CA ASN A 322 6.07 -20.67 -3.93
C ASN A 322 5.68 -19.72 -2.79
N GLY A 323 5.15 -18.53 -3.13
CA GLY A 323 4.52 -17.61 -2.19
C GLY A 323 3.11 -18.06 -1.82
N TRP A 324 2.74 -17.89 -0.54
CA TRP A 324 1.44 -18.28 -0.02
C TRP A 324 0.93 -17.24 0.97
N MET A 325 -0.33 -16.86 0.83
CA MET A 325 -1.02 -15.94 1.72
C MET A 325 -2.00 -16.70 2.62
N MET A 326 -2.02 -16.37 3.91
CA MET A 326 -2.99 -16.90 4.85
C MET A 326 -4.36 -16.28 4.56
N VAL A 327 -5.31 -17.10 4.14
CA VAL A 327 -6.69 -16.68 3.86
C VAL A 327 -7.67 -17.22 4.91
N GLY A 328 -7.18 -18.03 5.86
CA GLY A 328 -7.96 -18.55 6.97
C GLY A 328 -7.50 -18.04 8.33
N LYS A 329 -8.02 -18.66 9.39
CA LYS A 329 -7.71 -18.33 10.78
C LYS A 329 -6.75 -19.36 11.38
N MET A 330 -5.51 -18.93 11.68
CA MET A 330 -4.53 -19.80 12.36
C MET A 330 -4.90 -20.07 13.82
N SER A 331 -5.48 -19.07 14.48
CA SER A 331 -6.00 -19.11 15.85
C SER A 331 -7.21 -18.19 15.97
N GLN A 332 -8.14 -18.49 16.89
CA GLN A 332 -9.24 -17.58 17.21
C GLN A 332 -8.78 -16.31 17.95
N GLN A 333 -7.57 -16.32 18.52
CA GLN A 333 -7.06 -15.22 19.35
C GLN A 333 -6.16 -14.27 18.56
N VAL A 334 -5.53 -14.74 17.49
CA VAL A 334 -4.61 -13.95 16.65
C VAL A 334 -4.84 -14.40 15.20
N PRO A 335 -5.72 -13.70 14.46
CA PRO A 335 -5.98 -14.02 13.07
C PRO A 335 -4.82 -13.51 12.20
N HIS A 336 -3.90 -14.40 11.85
CA HIS A 336 -2.85 -14.12 10.85
C HIS A 336 -3.37 -14.01 9.41
N THR A 337 -4.65 -13.68 9.21
CA THR A 337 -5.22 -13.54 7.86
C THR A 337 -4.51 -12.38 7.17
N CYS A 338 -4.25 -12.51 5.86
CA CYS A 338 -3.53 -11.53 5.06
C CYS A 338 -2.03 -11.39 5.35
N GLU A 339 -1.45 -12.32 6.10
CA GLU A 339 0.00 -12.45 6.22
C GLU A 339 0.53 -13.54 5.29
N GLU A 340 1.75 -13.35 4.77
CA GLU A 340 2.44 -14.34 3.97
C GLU A 340 3.05 -15.45 4.84
N TYR A 341 3.11 -16.66 4.30
CA TYR A 341 3.72 -17.80 5.00
C TYR A 341 5.16 -17.51 5.45
N PHE A 342 5.93 -16.84 4.58
CA PHE A 342 7.31 -16.47 4.86
C PHE A 342 7.43 -15.48 6.02
N GLN A 343 6.49 -14.53 6.14
CA GLN A 343 6.46 -13.57 7.25
C GLN A 343 6.23 -14.29 8.58
N ILE A 344 5.31 -15.27 8.61
CA ILE A 344 4.96 -16.01 9.82
C ILE A 344 6.04 -17.03 10.22
N ASN A 345 6.66 -17.71 9.25
CA ASN A 345 7.51 -18.89 9.52
C ASN A 345 8.99 -18.67 9.20
N HIS A 346 9.35 -17.56 8.56
CA HIS A 346 10.72 -17.22 8.12
C HIS A 346 11.37 -18.26 7.19
N HIS A 347 10.56 -19.04 6.48
CA HIS A 347 11.02 -19.97 5.45
C HIS A 347 9.88 -20.28 4.46
N ASP A 348 10.21 -20.75 3.26
CA ASP A 348 9.20 -21.17 2.28
C ASP A 348 8.58 -22.54 2.67
N PRO A 349 7.30 -22.80 2.35
CA PRO A 349 6.65 -24.06 2.71
C PRO A 349 7.07 -25.21 1.78
N LEU A 350 7.48 -26.34 2.37
CA LEU A 350 7.77 -27.58 1.60
C LEU A 350 6.51 -28.17 0.96
N TRP A 351 5.37 -28.03 1.64
CA TRP A 351 4.07 -28.52 1.16
C TRP A 351 3.54 -27.78 -0.08
N GLY A 352 4.11 -26.60 -0.37
CA GLY A 352 3.84 -25.87 -1.61
C GLY A 352 4.55 -26.50 -2.81
N LEU A 353 5.59 -27.31 -2.60
CA LEU A 353 6.36 -27.97 -3.67
C LEU A 353 5.96 -29.44 -3.84
N ASP A 354 5.66 -30.15 -2.76
CA ASP A 354 5.35 -31.58 -2.80
C ASP A 354 3.84 -31.90 -2.90
N GLY A 355 2.98 -30.89 -2.75
CA GLY A 355 1.53 -31.02 -2.88
C GLY A 355 0.85 -31.63 -1.66
N SER A 356 1.58 -31.88 -0.58
CA SER A 356 1.01 -32.35 0.70
C SER A 356 0.12 -31.27 1.34
N SER A 357 -0.63 -31.66 2.38
CA SER A 357 -1.49 -30.74 3.14
C SER A 357 -2.57 -30.04 2.29
N THR A 358 -3.25 -30.79 1.43
CA THR A 358 -4.36 -30.29 0.60
C THR A 358 -5.51 -29.71 1.44
N ASP A 359 -5.72 -30.25 2.65
CA ASP A 359 -6.79 -29.82 3.56
C ASP A 359 -6.68 -28.35 4.00
N MET A 360 -5.49 -27.75 3.94
CA MET A 360 -5.24 -26.35 4.29
C MET A 360 -5.03 -25.45 3.06
N LYS A 361 -5.37 -25.92 1.86
CA LYS A 361 -5.23 -25.19 0.59
C LYS A 361 -6.53 -25.22 -0.22
N GLN A 362 -7.68 -25.09 0.44
CA GLN A 362 -8.98 -25.36 -0.20
C GLN A 362 -9.47 -24.21 -1.09
N HIS A 363 -8.84 -23.04 -1.01
CA HIS A 363 -9.24 -21.83 -1.70
C HIS A 363 -8.07 -21.24 -2.48
N ILE A 364 -8.39 -20.65 -3.64
CA ILE A 364 -7.45 -19.95 -4.49
C ILE A 364 -8.16 -18.76 -5.11
N LEU A 365 -7.47 -17.63 -5.25
CA LEU A 365 -7.95 -16.47 -5.99
C LEU A 365 -7.17 -16.40 -7.31
N CYS A 366 -7.90 -16.46 -8.42
CA CYS A 366 -7.33 -16.27 -9.74
C CYS A 366 -7.73 -14.88 -10.24
N CYS A 367 -6.79 -14.20 -10.89
CA CYS A 367 -6.95 -12.87 -11.42
C CYS A 367 -7.00 -12.95 -12.94
N ASN A 368 -7.80 -12.08 -13.56
CA ASN A 368 -7.94 -12.03 -15.01
C ASN A 368 -7.48 -10.66 -15.50
N THR A 369 -6.41 -10.65 -16.28
CA THR A 369 -6.04 -9.46 -17.05
C THR A 369 -6.84 -9.49 -18.35
N PRO A 370 -7.70 -8.48 -18.61
CA PRO A 370 -8.35 -8.34 -19.90
C PRO A 370 -7.26 -8.36 -20.98
N SER A 371 -7.37 -9.27 -21.96
CA SER A 371 -6.29 -9.46 -22.92
C SER A 371 -6.14 -8.27 -23.84
N GLY A 372 -5.20 -7.44 -23.43
CA GLY A 372 -4.44 -6.48 -24.19
C GLY A 372 -3.18 -6.05 -23.42
N ILE A 373 -2.83 -6.74 -22.32
CA ILE A 373 -1.88 -6.27 -21.30
C ILE A 373 -0.76 -7.27 -21.03
N TYR A 374 -0.85 -8.53 -21.46
CA TYR A 374 0.18 -9.55 -21.20
C TYR A 374 0.43 -10.42 -22.44
N LEU A 375 1.47 -10.12 -23.24
CA LEU A 375 2.03 -11.05 -24.20
C LEU A 375 3.00 -12.00 -23.50
N SER A 376 2.65 -13.27 -23.41
CA SER A 376 3.59 -14.33 -23.06
C SER A 376 4.71 -14.42 -24.10
N LYS A 377 5.85 -13.81 -23.81
CA LYS A 377 7.14 -14.25 -24.35
C LYS A 377 7.55 -15.53 -23.63
N SER A 378 7.14 -16.68 -24.14
CA SER A 378 7.92 -17.92 -24.01
C SER A 378 7.53 -18.89 -25.12
N ASP A 379 8.55 -19.34 -25.85
CA ASP A 379 8.59 -20.57 -26.63
C ASP A 379 7.96 -20.59 -28.03
N GLU A 380 8.62 -19.92 -29.00
CA GLU A 380 8.65 -20.44 -30.38
C GLU A 380 9.98 -20.12 -31.11
N GLU A 381 11.10 -20.58 -30.53
CA GLU A 381 12.27 -20.93 -31.36
C GLU A 381 12.11 -22.38 -31.82
N ASP A 382 11.48 -22.61 -32.98
CA ASP A 382 12.02 -23.52 -33.99
C ASP A 382 11.15 -23.61 -35.27
N ASN A 383 11.78 -23.23 -36.40
CA ASN A 383 11.49 -23.68 -37.77
C ASN A 383 10.13 -23.37 -38.42
N ILE A 384 9.97 -22.17 -39.01
CA ILE A 384 9.18 -22.04 -40.26
C ILE A 384 9.90 -21.16 -41.30
N VAL A 385 10.06 -21.76 -42.48
CA VAL A 385 10.59 -21.27 -43.75
C VAL A 385 9.82 -20.04 -44.28
N PRO A 386 10.49 -19.05 -44.91
CA PRO A 386 9.84 -17.80 -45.31
C PRO A 386 8.92 -18.00 -46.52
N THR A 387 7.64 -17.67 -46.36
CA THR A 387 6.75 -17.39 -47.48
C THR A 387 6.38 -15.91 -47.49
N ASN A 388 6.74 -15.27 -48.62
CA ASN A 388 6.50 -13.87 -48.94
C ASN A 388 5.00 -13.54 -49.05
N GLY A 389 4.62 -12.39 -48.52
CA GLY A 389 3.51 -11.58 -49.05
C GLY A 389 2.47 -11.13 -48.02
N GLY A 390 2.69 -9.99 -47.37
CA GLY A 390 1.70 -9.31 -46.52
C GLY A 390 2.01 -7.80 -46.40
N ASN A 391 0.98 -6.99 -46.57
CA ASN A 391 0.96 -5.53 -46.80
C ASN A 391 1.20 -4.69 -45.52
N PRO A 392 2.08 -3.66 -45.49
CA PRO A 392 2.57 -3.04 -44.24
C PRO A 392 1.73 -1.87 -43.67
N ASN A 393 0.42 -1.76 -43.93
CA ASN A 393 -0.35 -0.58 -43.49
C ASN A 393 -1.66 -0.94 -42.77
N LYS A 394 -1.58 -1.53 -41.58
CA LYS A 394 -2.70 -1.56 -40.63
C LYS A 394 -2.17 -1.51 -39.19
N PRO A 395 -2.44 -0.45 -38.41
CA PRO A 395 -2.07 -0.41 -36.98
C PRO A 395 -2.81 -1.51 -36.23
N ASN A 396 -2.12 -2.22 -35.35
CA ASN A 396 -2.69 -3.24 -34.46
C ASN A 396 -3.72 -2.60 -33.53
N HIS A 397 -4.82 -3.31 -33.29
CA HIS A 397 -6.05 -2.80 -32.67
C HIS A 397 -6.16 -3.14 -31.17
N ASP A 398 -5.11 -3.69 -30.55
CA ASP A 398 -5.16 -4.23 -29.18
C ASP A 398 -4.40 -3.41 -28.13
N GLU A 399 -3.90 -2.22 -28.50
CA GLU A 399 -3.30 -1.24 -27.57
C GLU A 399 -4.37 -0.51 -26.71
N SER A 400 -5.66 -0.78 -26.95
CA SER A 400 -6.74 0.16 -26.69
C SER A 400 -7.37 0.12 -25.28
N ALA A 401 -7.03 -0.83 -24.41
CA ALA A 401 -7.69 -1.00 -23.11
C ALA A 401 -7.04 -0.19 -21.97
N LEU A 402 -5.70 -0.22 -21.84
CA LEU A 402 -4.97 0.64 -20.87
C LEU A 402 -4.81 2.08 -21.37
N LEU A 403 -4.75 2.29 -22.69
CA LEU A 403 -4.89 3.62 -23.30
C LEU A 403 -6.20 4.31 -22.89
N GLY A 404 -7.21 3.51 -22.54
CA GLY A 404 -8.51 3.97 -22.07
C GLY A 404 -8.52 4.50 -20.64
N ILE A 405 -7.44 4.40 -19.85
CA ILE A 405 -7.37 4.94 -18.48
C ILE A 405 -6.46 6.17 -18.41
N PHE A 406 -5.29 6.13 -19.05
CA PHE A 406 -4.26 7.16 -18.85
C PHE A 406 -3.96 8.02 -20.09
N THR A 407 -4.57 7.75 -21.25
CA THR A 407 -4.27 8.39 -22.55
C THR A 407 -2.80 8.83 -22.73
N PRO A 408 -1.84 7.92 -22.51
CA PRO A 408 -0.41 8.23 -22.54
C PRO A 408 0.04 8.75 -23.90
N ARG A 409 0.99 9.69 -23.87
CA ARG A 409 1.61 10.28 -25.06
C ARG A 409 3.11 10.47 -24.86
N TRP A 410 3.88 9.92 -25.80
CA TRP A 410 5.33 10.10 -25.85
C TRP A 410 5.69 11.48 -26.40
N PHE A 411 6.69 12.08 -25.77
CA PHE A 411 7.38 13.26 -26.27
C PHE A 411 8.89 13.01 -26.26
N SER A 412 9.56 13.67 -27.18
CA SER A 412 11.00 13.54 -27.40
C SER A 412 11.64 14.91 -27.56
N VAL A 413 12.97 14.92 -27.75
CA VAL A 413 13.71 16.15 -28.05
C VAL A 413 13.20 16.93 -29.27
N THR A 414 12.51 16.27 -30.21
CA THR A 414 11.90 16.95 -31.35
C THR A 414 10.57 17.62 -31.01
N ASP A 415 9.93 17.23 -29.92
CA ASP A 415 8.67 17.78 -29.41
C ASP A 415 8.90 18.93 -28.40
N GLY A 416 10.16 19.34 -28.23
CA GLY A 416 10.57 20.40 -27.31
C GLY A 416 11.03 19.90 -25.94
N TRP A 417 11.03 18.58 -25.70
CA TRP A 417 11.59 18.02 -24.47
C TRP A 417 13.11 18.29 -24.44
N ASN A 418 13.62 18.86 -23.36
CA ASN A 418 15.02 19.31 -23.29
C ASN A 418 15.95 18.27 -22.63
N SER A 419 15.45 17.08 -22.31
CA SER A 419 16.18 16.06 -21.53
C SER A 419 16.65 16.59 -20.17
N GLY A 420 15.82 17.43 -19.54
CA GLY A 420 16.06 18.10 -18.26
C GLY A 420 16.00 17.19 -17.04
N SER A 421 15.80 17.79 -15.87
CA SER A 421 15.55 17.07 -14.60
C SER A 421 14.18 16.38 -14.60
N HIS A 422 13.87 15.65 -13.52
CA HIS A 422 12.54 15.11 -13.25
C HIS A 422 11.51 16.23 -13.14
N ASP A 423 11.84 17.32 -12.41
CA ASP A 423 10.99 18.52 -12.32
C ASP A 423 10.76 19.19 -13.68
N ASP A 424 11.80 19.28 -14.53
CA ASP A 424 11.65 19.79 -15.90
C ASP A 424 10.64 18.94 -16.70
N ALA A 425 10.58 17.63 -16.44
CA ALA A 425 9.67 16.71 -17.11
C ALA A 425 8.22 16.88 -16.65
N ILE A 426 8.00 17.11 -15.35
CA ILE A 426 6.69 17.47 -14.79
C ILE A 426 6.20 18.76 -15.47
N ALA A 427 7.00 19.82 -15.40
CA ALA A 427 6.67 21.11 -16.00
C ALA A 427 6.44 21.01 -17.52
N PHE A 428 7.20 20.15 -18.21
CA PHE A 428 7.02 19.88 -19.62
C PHE A 428 5.67 19.21 -19.91
N CYS A 429 5.28 18.20 -19.13
CA CYS A 429 3.98 17.53 -19.29
C CYS A 429 2.82 18.49 -19.03
N GLU A 430 2.92 19.31 -17.98
CA GLU A 430 1.89 20.31 -17.66
C GLU A 430 1.74 21.40 -18.72
N GLN A 431 2.85 21.81 -19.34
CA GLN A 431 2.84 22.83 -20.40
C GLN A 431 2.18 22.31 -21.67
N HIS A 432 2.25 21.00 -21.92
CA HIS A 432 1.68 20.39 -23.10
C HIS A 432 0.20 20.13 -22.89
N ASP A 433 -0.57 21.23 -23.02
CA ASP A 433 -2.00 21.26 -23.32
C ASP A 433 -2.24 20.57 -24.69
N GLY A 434 -2.09 19.26 -24.74
CA GLY A 434 -2.82 18.48 -25.72
C GLY A 434 -4.28 18.90 -25.59
N ILE A 435 -4.91 19.31 -26.68
CA ILE A 435 -6.35 19.64 -26.72
C ILE A 435 -7.13 18.35 -26.42
N HIS A 436 -7.17 17.96 -25.15
CA HIS A 436 -8.07 16.97 -24.63
C HIS A 436 -9.38 17.70 -24.35
N HIS A 437 -10.50 17.04 -24.63
CA HIS A 437 -11.83 17.65 -24.67
C HIS A 437 -12.29 18.27 -23.33
N ASN A 438 -11.50 18.14 -22.26
CA ASN A 438 -11.87 18.49 -20.90
C ASN A 438 -10.99 19.58 -20.26
N GLY A 439 -9.96 20.11 -20.94
CA GLY A 439 -9.15 21.23 -20.43
C GLY A 439 -8.31 20.92 -19.18
N LYS A 440 -7.99 19.63 -18.93
CA LYS A 440 -7.06 19.21 -17.87
C LYS A 440 -5.64 19.16 -18.44
N LYS A 441 -4.65 19.57 -17.62
CA LYS A 441 -3.22 19.44 -17.91
C LYS A 441 -2.83 17.96 -17.98
N MET A 442 -1.76 17.65 -18.71
CA MET A 442 -1.14 16.32 -18.65
C MET A 442 -0.13 16.28 -17.49
N GLU A 443 0.04 15.10 -16.92
CA GLU A 443 1.01 14.80 -15.85
C GLU A 443 2.00 13.74 -16.32
N LEU A 444 3.05 13.47 -15.54
CA LEU A 444 3.88 12.29 -15.81
C LEU A 444 3.04 11.02 -15.74
N CYS A 445 3.42 10.00 -16.49
CA CYS A 445 2.73 8.72 -16.43
C CYS A 445 3.15 7.87 -15.22
N PRO A 446 2.22 7.11 -14.59
CA PRO A 446 2.59 6.11 -13.59
C PRO A 446 3.31 4.92 -14.24
N TYR A 447 4.02 4.14 -13.43
CA TYR A 447 4.80 2.99 -13.89
C TYR A 447 3.99 2.02 -14.78
N VAL A 448 2.74 1.73 -14.41
CA VAL A 448 1.85 0.83 -15.18
C VAL A 448 1.55 1.34 -16.59
N ALA A 449 1.62 2.65 -16.83
CA ALA A 449 1.42 3.23 -18.16
C ALA A 449 2.67 3.09 -19.05
N TYR A 450 3.86 3.10 -18.46
CA TYR A 450 5.10 2.79 -19.18
C TYR A 450 5.25 1.29 -19.44
N CYS A 451 4.96 0.48 -18.43
CA CYS A 451 5.29 -0.94 -18.34
C CYS A 451 4.06 -1.76 -17.97
N PRO A 452 3.08 -1.86 -18.89
CA PRO A 452 1.81 -2.54 -18.62
C PRO A 452 1.99 -4.04 -18.34
N GLU A 453 3.04 -4.64 -18.88
CA GLU A 453 3.42 -6.04 -18.67
C GLU A 453 4.26 -6.25 -17.39
N GLY A 454 4.63 -5.17 -16.69
CA GLY A 454 5.40 -5.23 -15.45
C GLY A 454 6.93 -5.23 -15.65
N PRO A 455 7.72 -5.54 -14.61
CA PRO A 455 9.16 -5.36 -14.61
C PRO A 455 9.92 -6.31 -15.54
N GLY A 456 10.95 -5.82 -16.21
CA GLY A 456 11.77 -6.59 -17.15
C GLY A 456 11.12 -6.85 -18.51
N THR A 457 9.96 -6.26 -18.77
CA THR A 457 9.21 -6.39 -20.03
C THR A 457 9.50 -5.23 -20.99
N GLN A 458 8.88 -5.23 -22.17
CA GLN A 458 9.05 -4.12 -23.11
C GLN A 458 8.11 -2.97 -22.73
N PRO A 459 8.58 -1.71 -22.75
CA PRO A 459 7.73 -0.57 -22.50
C PRO A 459 6.71 -0.41 -23.63
N ILE A 460 5.65 0.34 -23.35
CA ILE A 460 4.59 0.59 -24.32
C ILE A 460 5.09 1.42 -25.53
N ASP A 461 4.81 0.95 -26.74
CA ASP A 461 5.24 1.60 -28.00
C ASP A 461 4.09 2.34 -28.69
N ILE A 462 3.55 3.36 -28.00
CA ILE A 462 2.45 4.17 -28.51
C ILE A 462 3.01 5.24 -29.43
N GLY A 463 3.33 4.86 -30.67
CA GLY A 463 3.74 5.79 -31.71
C GLY A 463 5.02 5.44 -32.47
N GLY A 464 5.59 4.24 -32.26
CA GLY A 464 6.71 3.74 -33.07
C GLY A 464 8.02 4.48 -32.84
N HIS A 465 8.23 5.00 -31.63
CA HIS A 465 9.30 5.97 -31.34
C HIS A 465 10.43 5.42 -30.47
N VAL A 466 10.35 4.18 -29.97
CA VAL A 466 11.42 3.55 -29.18
C VAL A 466 12.08 2.41 -29.97
N ASP A 467 12.49 2.68 -31.21
CA ASP A 467 13.21 1.71 -32.05
C ASP A 467 14.74 1.74 -31.79
N ASP A 468 15.14 2.02 -30.55
CA ASP A 468 16.48 2.47 -30.16
C ASP A 468 17.31 1.43 -29.40
N ASN A 469 17.33 0.20 -29.93
CA ASN A 469 18.40 -0.76 -29.62
C ASN A 469 19.81 -0.26 -30.04
N LYS A 470 19.92 0.94 -30.63
CA LYS A 470 21.18 1.54 -31.07
C LYS A 470 21.72 2.63 -30.15
N GLU A 471 20.90 3.18 -29.26
CA GLU A 471 21.27 4.37 -28.47
C GLU A 471 21.61 4.07 -27.01
N GLY A 472 21.67 2.79 -26.65
CA GLY A 472 21.95 2.36 -25.28
C GLY A 472 20.76 2.55 -24.35
N GLN A 473 21.04 2.51 -23.05
CA GLN A 473 20.04 2.57 -21.99
C GLN A 473 19.41 3.98 -21.91
N GLN A 474 18.10 4.06 -22.10
CA GLN A 474 17.28 5.26 -21.95
C GLN A 474 16.44 5.15 -20.69
N TRP A 475 16.12 6.29 -20.10
CA TRP A 475 15.34 6.43 -18.89
C TRP A 475 14.25 7.49 -19.11
N ALA A 476 13.08 7.25 -18.55
CA ALA A 476 11.98 8.20 -18.52
C ALA A 476 11.50 8.43 -17.08
N PRO A 477 11.05 9.64 -16.74
CA PRO A 477 10.62 9.97 -15.40
C PRO A 477 9.21 9.43 -15.11
N LEU A 478 9.01 8.91 -13.91
CA LEU A 478 7.75 8.34 -13.43
C LEU A 478 6.97 9.35 -12.59
N PHE A 479 5.65 9.20 -12.59
CA PHE A 479 4.75 9.87 -11.65
C PHE A 479 4.82 9.28 -10.24
N GLY A 480 4.57 10.13 -9.24
CA GLY A 480 4.31 9.75 -7.84
C GLY A 480 5.52 9.72 -6.90
N GLN A 481 6.75 9.79 -7.41
CA GLN A 481 7.96 9.91 -6.59
C GLN A 481 8.95 10.85 -7.28
N ALA A 482 9.54 11.78 -6.53
CA ALA A 482 10.55 12.69 -7.09
C ALA A 482 11.78 11.90 -7.53
N ASN A 483 12.39 12.33 -8.64
CA ASN A 483 13.58 11.70 -9.18
C ASN A 483 13.46 10.17 -9.42
N HIS A 484 12.24 9.68 -9.64
CA HIS A 484 12.01 8.28 -9.96
C HIS A 484 12.02 8.07 -11.48
N TRP A 485 12.83 7.13 -11.94
CA TRP A 485 13.03 6.86 -13.37
C TRP A 485 12.86 5.39 -13.70
N VAL A 486 12.16 5.10 -14.78
CA VAL A 486 12.04 3.77 -15.36
C VAL A 486 12.90 3.65 -16.61
N SER A 487 13.57 2.51 -16.74
CA SER A 487 14.32 2.17 -17.94
C SER A 487 13.35 1.88 -19.09
N ILE A 488 13.49 2.58 -20.20
CA ILE A 488 12.58 2.47 -21.36
C ILE A 488 13.27 1.86 -22.59
N SER A 489 14.49 1.36 -22.44
CA SER A 489 15.20 0.63 -23.50
C SER A 489 16.19 -0.39 -22.90
N GLY A 490 16.88 -1.14 -23.75
CA GLY A 490 17.96 -2.05 -23.33
C GLY A 490 17.49 -3.35 -22.66
N GLU A 491 18.47 -4.11 -22.12
CA GLU A 491 18.23 -5.41 -21.47
C GLU A 491 17.50 -5.29 -20.12
N LYS A 492 17.46 -4.08 -19.56
CA LYS A 492 16.84 -3.77 -18.27
C LYS A 492 15.59 -2.92 -18.43
N ALA A 493 14.93 -3.01 -19.58
CA ALA A 493 13.68 -2.30 -19.82
C ALA A 493 12.64 -2.61 -18.74
N CYS A 494 11.83 -1.61 -18.41
CA CYS A 494 10.82 -1.67 -17.37
C CYS A 494 11.33 -1.96 -15.95
N LEU A 495 12.60 -1.71 -15.65
CA LEU A 495 13.11 -1.71 -14.27
C LEU A 495 13.34 -0.28 -13.79
N ALA A 496 13.05 -0.01 -12.53
CA ALA A 496 13.34 1.29 -11.93
C ALA A 496 14.85 1.49 -11.76
N HIS A 497 15.32 2.73 -11.84
CA HIS A 497 16.75 3.02 -11.70
C HIS A 497 17.29 2.55 -10.34
N LEU A 498 16.48 2.73 -9.29
CA LEU A 498 16.78 2.25 -7.94
C LEU A 498 17.00 0.72 -7.90
N GLU A 499 16.17 -0.06 -8.59
CA GLU A 499 16.32 -1.53 -8.66
C GLU A 499 17.58 -1.95 -9.43
N VAL A 500 17.91 -1.20 -10.47
CA VAL A 500 19.03 -1.53 -11.36
C VAL A 500 20.38 -1.13 -10.76
N ASN A 501 20.42 -0.01 -10.04
CA ASN A 501 21.66 0.64 -9.60
C ASN A 501 21.80 0.72 -8.07
N GLY A 502 20.75 0.39 -7.31
CA GLY A 502 20.70 0.47 -5.85
C GLY A 502 20.55 1.89 -5.29
N ALA A 503 20.39 2.90 -6.16
CA ALA A 503 20.15 4.29 -5.78
C ALA A 503 19.45 5.05 -6.94
N GLU A 504 18.82 6.15 -6.62
CA GLU A 504 18.28 7.09 -7.61
C GLU A 504 19.41 7.79 -8.39
N PRO A 505 19.16 8.22 -9.63
CA PRO A 505 20.18 8.87 -10.43
C PRO A 505 20.42 10.32 -10.00
N SER A 506 21.68 10.69 -9.73
CA SER A 506 22.02 12.11 -9.50
C SER A 506 21.75 13.00 -10.71
N TRP A 507 21.81 12.43 -11.93
CA TRP A 507 21.52 13.14 -13.18
C TRP A 507 20.03 13.36 -13.42
N GLY A 508 19.14 12.77 -12.61
CA GLY A 508 17.71 13.04 -12.71
C GLY A 508 17.29 14.33 -11.99
N LEU A 509 18.19 14.94 -11.20
CA LEU A 509 17.98 16.21 -10.50
C LEU A 509 18.45 17.44 -11.32
N ASP A 510 19.05 17.24 -12.50
CA ASP A 510 19.56 18.32 -13.34
C ASP A 510 19.49 17.97 -14.84
N ALA A 511 19.96 18.87 -15.71
CA ALA A 511 20.03 18.64 -17.16
C ALA A 511 21.28 17.86 -17.60
N SER A 512 22.01 17.21 -16.68
CA SER A 512 23.16 16.38 -17.05
C SER A 512 22.71 15.08 -17.71
N ASN A 513 23.63 14.45 -18.46
CA ASN A 513 23.38 13.22 -19.21
C ASN A 513 22.12 13.25 -20.09
N PRO A 514 21.93 14.28 -20.95
CA PRO A 514 20.75 14.35 -21.82
C PRO A 514 20.65 13.16 -22.78
N ASP A 515 21.78 12.53 -23.09
CA ASP A 515 21.87 11.36 -23.97
C ASP A 515 21.11 10.14 -23.45
N VAL A 516 20.78 10.05 -22.14
CA VAL A 516 20.02 8.94 -21.55
C VAL A 516 18.58 9.29 -21.15
N LYS A 517 18.15 10.54 -21.40
CA LYS A 517 16.84 11.09 -21.02
C LYS A 517 16.08 11.66 -22.22
N LYS A 518 16.13 11.00 -23.37
CA LYS A 518 15.62 11.58 -24.62
C LYS A 518 14.11 11.60 -24.74
N HIS A 519 13.40 10.90 -23.87
CA HIS A 519 11.95 10.72 -23.94
C HIS A 519 11.28 10.93 -22.59
N VAL A 520 10.04 11.38 -22.66
CA VAL A 520 9.13 11.52 -21.52
C VAL A 520 7.74 11.08 -21.97
N LEU A 521 7.02 10.34 -21.12
CA LEU A 521 5.63 9.95 -21.36
C LEU A 521 4.74 10.77 -20.41
N CYS A 522 3.81 11.52 -21.00
CA CYS A 522 2.81 12.26 -20.25
C CYS A 522 1.45 11.58 -20.39
N CYS A 523 0.66 11.57 -19.32
CA CYS A 523 -0.65 10.94 -19.24
C CYS A 523 -1.71 12.01 -18.96
N SER A 524 -2.94 11.78 -19.42
CA SER A 524 -4.10 12.54 -18.94
C SER A 524 -5.05 11.58 -18.24
N PRO A 525 -5.43 11.85 -16.96
CA PRO A 525 -6.31 10.97 -16.22
C PRO A 525 -7.69 10.98 -16.89
N ASN A 526 -8.16 9.81 -17.34
CA ASN A 526 -9.54 9.69 -17.78
C ASN A 526 -10.48 9.80 -16.57
N GLN A 527 -11.51 10.61 -16.72
CA GLN A 527 -12.56 10.87 -15.72
C GLN A 527 -13.26 9.60 -15.27
#